data_AF-A0A946E6A0-F1
#
_entry.id   AF-A0A946E6A0-F1
#
_cell.length_a   1.000
_cell.length_b   1.000
_cell.length_c   1.000
_cell.angle_alpha   90.00
_cell.angle_beta   90.00
_cell.angle_gamma   90.00
#
_symmetry.space_group_name_H-M   'P 1'
#
loop_
_entity.id
_entity.type
_entity.pdbx_description
1 polymer ?
#
loop_
_entity_poly.entity_id
_entity_poly.type
_entity_poly.pdbx_seq_one_letter_code
_entity_poly.pdbx_strand_id
1 'polypeptide(L)' 'MNLNTFYIDWTPVFMLDGINWNRKDDVVGSQRSENEFDSNMTCYPNIAELDNMLYMFYNGNRFGQEGFGLASVPRAEI' A
#
# COMPACT_ATOMS: atom_id res chain seq x y z
N MET A 1 -1.53 8.96 5.62
CA MET A 1 -2.12 7.99 4.67
C MET A 1 -3.41 7.48 5.31
N ASN A 2 -4.57 7.62 4.66
CA ASN A 2 -5.86 7.16 5.23
C ASN A 2 -6.01 5.64 5.06
N LEU A 3 -6.59 5.00 6.07
CA LEU A 3 -6.11 3.76 6.69
C LEU A 3 -6.68 2.43 6.16
N ASN A 4 -7.62 2.38 5.21
CA ASN A 4 -8.36 1.13 4.95
C ASN A 4 -7.85 0.26 3.80
N THR A 5 -6.75 0.63 3.14
CA THR A 5 -6.24 -0.17 2.02
C THR A 5 -4.73 0.01 1.88
N PHE A 6 -4.01 -1.09 1.69
CA PHE A 6 -2.60 -1.06 1.31
C PHE A 6 -2.46 -0.64 -0.15
N TYR A 7 -1.88 0.54 -0.41
CA TYR A 7 -1.66 1.05 -1.76
C TYR A 7 -0.25 0.69 -2.25
N ILE A 8 -0.16 0.20 -3.47
CA ILE A 8 1.09 0.07 -4.21
C ILE A 8 0.94 0.79 -5.54
N ASP A 9 1.91 1.62 -5.87
CA ASP A 9 2.12 2.24 -7.19
C ASP A 9 1.05 3.24 -7.66
N TRP A 10 0.45 4.02 -6.73
CA TRP A 10 -0.56 5.05 -7.04
C TRP A 10 -1.75 4.54 -7.88
N THR A 11 -1.84 3.24 -8.09
CA THR A 11 -2.80 2.60 -8.95
C THR A 11 -3.94 2.16 -8.05
N PRO A 12 -5.19 2.42 -8.49
CA PRO A 12 -6.36 2.09 -7.72
C PRO A 12 -6.36 0.61 -7.35
N VAL A 13 -6.59 0.35 -6.07
CA VAL A 13 -6.63 -1.00 -5.53
C VAL A 13 -7.86 -1.71 -6.09
N PHE A 14 -7.71 -3.01 -6.29
CA PHE A 14 -8.77 -3.88 -6.73
C PHE A 14 -9.18 -4.79 -5.57
N MET A 15 -10.46 -4.79 -5.19
CA MET A 15 -10.98 -5.79 -4.25
C MET A 15 -11.16 -7.12 -4.98
N LEU A 16 -10.80 -8.23 -4.32
CA LEU A 16 -10.56 -9.53 -4.95
C LEU A 16 -11.42 -10.67 -4.38
N ASP A 17 -12.00 -11.47 -5.27
CA ASP A 17 -12.45 -12.87 -5.03
C ASP A 17 -11.56 -13.92 -5.78
N GLY A 18 -10.51 -13.45 -6.45
CA GLY A 18 -9.53 -14.21 -7.23
C GLY A 18 -9.78 -14.16 -8.73
N ILE A 19 -10.94 -13.64 -9.16
CA ILE A 19 -11.46 -13.76 -10.53
C ILE A 19 -11.94 -12.40 -11.03
N ASN A 20 -12.66 -11.65 -10.19
CA ASN A 20 -13.25 -10.36 -10.50
C ASN A 20 -12.48 -9.23 -9.80
N TRP A 21 -12.16 -8.19 -10.56
CA TRP A 21 -11.34 -7.07 -10.10
C TRP A 21 -12.20 -5.79 -10.08
N ASN A 22 -12.54 -5.30 -8.89
CA ASN A 22 -13.27 -4.05 -8.73
C ASN A 22 -12.32 -2.90 -8.37
N ARG A 23 -12.05 -2.03 -9.35
CA ARG A 23 -11.20 -0.84 -9.20
C ARG A 23 -11.82 0.17 -8.21
N LYS A 24 -11.04 0.65 -7.25
CA LYS A 24 -11.42 1.63 -6.22
C LYS A 24 -10.62 2.93 -6.32
N ASP A 25 -10.92 3.74 -7.33
CA ASP A 25 -10.28 5.04 -7.57
C ASP A 25 -10.60 6.08 -6.48
N ASP A 26 -11.78 5.96 -5.86
CA ASP A 26 -12.33 6.84 -4.83
C ASP A 26 -11.65 6.71 -3.46
N VAL A 27 -10.94 5.60 -3.24
CA VAL A 27 -10.31 5.26 -1.97
C VAL A 27 -8.83 5.68 -1.93
N VAL A 28 -8.21 6.03 -3.07
CA VAL A 28 -6.78 6.38 -3.16
C VAL A 28 -6.48 7.70 -2.43
N GLY A 29 -6.20 7.59 -1.13
CA GLY A 29 -5.77 8.70 -0.28
C GLY A 29 -4.30 9.04 -0.53
N SER A 30 -4.04 9.92 -1.49
CA SER A 30 -2.69 10.42 -1.81
C SER A 30 -2.17 11.39 -0.73
N GLN A 31 -1.89 10.90 0.47
CA GLN A 31 -0.92 11.61 1.32
C GLN A 31 0.47 11.18 0.88
N ARG A 32 0.99 11.90 -0.11
CA ARG A 32 2.41 11.82 -0.47
C ARG A 32 3.21 12.35 0.71
N SER A 33 4.16 11.57 1.16
CA SER A 33 5.30 12.09 1.89
C SER A 33 6.12 12.95 0.91
N GLU A 34 6.10 14.27 1.07
CA GLU A 34 6.92 15.14 0.24
C GLU A 34 8.40 14.92 0.57
N ASN A 35 9.24 14.72 -0.46
CA ASN A 35 10.70 14.53 -0.35
C ASN A 35 11.19 13.30 0.44
N GLU A 36 10.35 12.27 0.62
CA GLU A 36 10.77 11.00 1.23
C GLU A 36 11.15 9.95 0.18
N PHE A 37 11.70 8.83 0.66
CA PHE A 37 12.16 7.69 -0.15
C PHE A 37 11.06 7.05 -1.03
N ASP A 38 9.79 7.27 -0.73
CA ASP A 38 8.61 6.73 -1.41
C ASP A 38 7.73 7.82 -2.08
N SER A 39 8.26 9.03 -2.19
CA SER A 39 7.53 10.21 -2.70
C SER A 39 7.01 10.12 -4.14
N ASN A 40 7.70 9.36 -5.01
CA ASN A 40 7.35 9.20 -6.43
C ASN A 40 6.76 7.83 -6.74
N MET A 41 7.16 6.77 -6.04
CA MET A 41 6.77 5.40 -6.35
C MET A 41 6.79 4.52 -5.10
N THR A 42 5.80 3.64 -5.00
CA THR A 42 5.80 2.47 -4.12
C THR A 42 5.63 1.21 -4.96
N CYS A 43 6.42 0.16 -4.71
CA CYS A 43 6.41 -1.05 -5.54
C CYS A 43 6.74 -2.30 -4.71
N TYR A 44 6.52 -3.48 -5.29
CA TYR A 44 6.86 -4.79 -4.72
C TYR A 44 6.37 -5.03 -3.29
N PRO A 45 5.04 -5.00 -3.06
CA PRO A 45 4.48 -5.26 -1.76
C PRO A 45 4.70 -6.69 -1.30
N ASN A 46 4.90 -6.84 -0.01
CA ASN A 46 4.73 -8.10 0.68
C ASN A 46 3.86 -7.87 1.92
N ILE A 47 2.72 -8.56 1.98
CA ILE A 47 1.76 -8.44 3.10
C ILE A 47 1.92 -9.65 4.02
N ALA A 48 2.03 -9.39 5.32
CA ALA A 48 2.03 -10.38 6.38
C ALA A 48 0.99 -10.03 7.45
N GLU A 49 0.38 -11.05 8.06
CA GLU A 49 -0.53 -10.87 9.19
C GLU A 49 0.16 -11.34 10.47
N LEU A 50 0.07 -10.51 11.52
CA LEU A 50 0.56 -10.81 12.86
C LEU A 50 -0.34 -10.11 13.89
N ASP A 51 -0.82 -10.86 14.89
CA ASP A 51 -1.59 -10.31 16.02
C ASP A 51 -2.79 -9.43 15.61
N ASN A 52 -3.59 -9.88 14.64
CA ASN A 52 -4.72 -9.16 14.06
C ASN A 52 -4.34 -7.81 13.41
N MET A 53 -3.06 -7.61 13.10
CA MET A 53 -2.55 -6.50 12.31
C MET A 53 -2.04 -7.04 10.98
N LEU A 54 -2.41 -6.36 9.91
CA LEU A 54 -1.76 -6.54 8.62
C LEU A 54 -0.58 -5.59 8.54
N TYR A 55 0.52 -6.08 8.01
CA TYR A 55 1.76 -5.36 7.76
C TYR A 55 2.08 -5.47 6.28
N MET A 56 2.44 -4.37 5.64
CA MET A 56 2.94 -4.35 4.27
C MET A 56 4.34 -3.77 4.22
N PHE A 57 5.29 -4.61 3.83
CA PHE A 57 6.60 -4.17 3.38
C PHE A 57 6.51 -3.74 1.92
N TYR A 58 7.15 -2.62 1.56
CA TYR A 58 7.15 -2.12 0.18
C TYR A 58 8.44 -1.38 -0.14
N ASN A 59 8.83 -1.37 -1.41
CA ASN A 59 9.95 -0.59 -1.91
C ASN A 59 9.49 0.81 -2.31
N GLY A 60 10.31 1.83 -2.01
CA GLY A 60 10.11 3.19 -2.48
C GLY A 60 10.65 3.43 -3.90
N ASN A 61 10.99 4.69 -4.17
CA ASN A 61 11.49 5.19 -5.42
C ASN A 61 12.66 4.37 -5.99
N ARG A 62 12.75 4.37 -7.33
CA ARG A 62 13.81 3.68 -8.08
C ARG A 62 13.95 2.20 -7.67
N PHE A 63 12.82 1.53 -7.53
CA PHE A 63 12.70 0.09 -7.24
C PHE A 63 13.29 -0.31 -5.88
N GLY A 64 13.24 0.62 -4.92
CA GLY A 64 13.82 0.43 -3.59
C GLY A 64 15.24 0.94 -3.43
N GLN A 65 15.84 1.55 -4.46
CA GLN A 65 17.16 2.18 -4.34
C GLN A 65 17.18 3.30 -3.29
N GLU A 66 16.06 4.03 -3.15
CA GLU A 66 15.94 5.12 -2.16
C GLU A 66 15.53 4.62 -0.77
N GLY A 67 14.97 3.41 -0.66
CA GLY A 67 14.53 2.84 0.60
C GLY A 67 13.33 1.91 0.46
N PHE A 68 12.92 1.35 1.59
CA PHE A 68 11.73 0.52 1.74
C PHE A 68 10.99 0.94 3.01
N GLY A 69 9.68 0.72 3.03
CA GLY A 69 8.80 1.12 4.10
C GLY A 69 7.98 -0.02 4.68
N LEU A 70 7.32 0.28 5.78
CA LEU A 70 6.36 -0.59 6.46
C LEU A 70 5.09 0.20 6.73
N ALA A 71 3.97 -0.27 6.18
CA ALA A 71 2.64 0.20 6.54
C ALA A 71 1.93 -0.87 7.37
N SER A 72 1.01 -0.48 8.24
CA SER A 72 0.22 -1.42 9.03
C SER A 72 -1.21 -0.93 9.26
N VAL A 73 -2.15 -1.87 9.34
CA VAL A 73 -3.56 -1.61 9.66
C VAL A 73 -4.16 -2.78 10.44
N PRO A 74 -5.09 -2.55 11.37
CA PRO A 74 -5.87 -3.64 11.97
C PRO A 74 -6.60 -4.46 10.90
N ARG A 75 -6.56 -5.79 11.03
CA ARG A 75 -7.24 -6.72 10.10
C ARG A 75 -8.75 -6.49 10.04
N ALA A 76 -9.35 -6.01 11.13
CA ALA A 76 -10.78 -5.73 11.22
C ALA A 76 -11.23 -4.51 10.40
N GLU A 77 -10.30 -3.68 9.92
CA GLU A 77 -10.60 -2.46 9.15
C GLU A 77 -10.53 -2.67 7.63
N ILE A 78 -10.22 -3.89 7.16
CA ILE A 78 -10.25 -4.32 5.76
C ILE A 78 -11.42 -5.26 5.48
#